data_AF-A0A2V6GLT7-F1
#
_entry.id   AF-A0A2V6GLT7-F1
#
_cell.length_a   1.000
_cell.length_b   1.000
_cell.length_c   1.000
_cell.angle_alpha   90.00
_cell.angle_beta   90.00
_cell.angle_gamma   90.00
#
_symmetry.space_group_name_H-M   'P 1'
#
loop_
_entity.id
_entity.type
_entity.pdbx_description
1 polymer ?
#
loop_
_entity_poly.entity_id
_entity_poly.type
_entity_poly.pdbx_seq_one_letter_code
_entity_poly.pdbx_strand_id
1 'polypeptide(L)'
;MIPSSGNVSVIVQSENLDLKRLAHDLGIQSAISGVVNARLDGDGTIADLKMRLDVQVRDLRNEQWQKMEPATFELTGQTAQNRLTASGKLQQPRIQPLEITASMPFDVPKIVQARGFPDDTPITAKARLPRSSVNFVRQLVPDLQQLDGDLGLDVDMSGTFGHPVLSGAGDMTVNVARFTNATLPALRGFNVRCTFRDNALTLDRFAGDLAGGPFNMSGRVTFAKLTEPILDLQMRAQSVLVARNDTLTARADADVRITGPLAAATVSGNVALTNTRFLKNIDLIPIGLPGRPAPQPPAERPEFFSLPSPPFRDWKFDVTIKTKDPVLIRGNLATGEATTDLKLIGTGLQPGLQGVVQMQNVEATLPFSRLNVSRGSLNFNPSDSTNPTIDLQGTSVIRDYTVRVYVYGTLLSPQAIFTSEPPLPQEEIISLIATGATRRELSTGNVLAGRAAMLLVQQLYRKIVKKGEPTDSNTVFNRLDLDLGTVDPRTGQQQATVRFKLTDQLVLTGDVGVHGDFRGKLKYLIRFR
;
A
#
# COMPACT_ATOMS: atom_id res chain seq x y z
N MET A 1 -59.12 7.69 20.00
CA MET A 1 -58.82 6.34 20.52
C MET A 1 -59.79 5.38 19.86
N ILE A 2 -59.29 4.41 19.09
CA ILE A 2 -60.13 3.37 18.48
C ILE A 2 -60.31 2.28 19.57
N PRO A 3 -61.54 1.89 19.94
CA PRO A 3 -61.77 0.91 20.99
C PRO A 3 -61.15 -0.45 20.61
N SER A 4 -60.58 -1.17 21.58
CA SER A 4 -59.88 -2.45 21.37
C SER A 4 -60.77 -3.55 20.78
N SER A 5 -62.09 -3.44 20.94
CA SER A 5 -63.12 -4.31 20.36
C SER A 5 -63.58 -3.89 18.96
N GLY A 6 -62.97 -2.85 18.37
CA GLY A 6 -63.31 -2.39 17.03
C GLY A 6 -62.89 -3.42 15.98
N ASN A 7 -63.83 -3.82 15.12
CA ASN A 7 -63.54 -4.65 13.97
C ASN A 7 -62.79 -3.82 12.91
N VAL A 8 -61.74 -4.39 12.35
CA VAL A 8 -60.89 -3.78 11.33
C VAL A 8 -60.83 -4.74 10.15
N SER A 9 -61.09 -4.22 8.96
CA SER A 9 -60.87 -4.92 7.69
C SER A 9 -60.06 -4.00 6.81
N VAL A 10 -58.92 -4.47 6.30
CA VAL A 10 -58.00 -3.70 5.48
C VAL A 10 -57.57 -4.55 4.30
N ILE A 11 -57.77 -4.03 3.09
CA ILE A 11 -57.21 -4.60 1.88
C ILE A 11 -56.50 -3.46 1.15
N VAL A 12 -55.18 -3.57 1.05
CA VAL A 12 -54.34 -2.61 0.33
C VAL A 12 -53.51 -3.40 -0.66
N GLN A 13 -53.66 -3.07 -1.94
CA GLN A 13 -52.84 -3.62 -3.00
C GLN A 13 -52.15 -2.46 -3.70
N SER A 14 -50.86 -2.62 -3.95
CA SER A 14 -50.08 -1.66 -4.69
C SER A 14 -49.12 -2.36 -5.64
N GLU A 15 -49.02 -1.80 -6.85
CA GLU A 15 -48.20 -2.33 -7.92
C GLU A 15 -47.26 -1.26 -8.46
N ASN A 16 -46.03 -1.67 -8.71
CA ASN A 16 -44.98 -0.87 -9.31
C ASN A 16 -44.75 0.50 -8.65
N LEU A 17 -44.79 0.55 -7.31
CA LEU A 17 -44.43 1.77 -6.59
C LEU A 17 -42.92 2.01 -6.67
N ASP A 18 -42.54 3.25 -6.95
CA ASP A 18 -41.15 3.67 -6.81
C ASP A 18 -40.80 3.80 -5.32
N LEU A 19 -39.88 2.94 -4.85
CA LEU A 19 -39.45 2.90 -3.45
C LEU A 19 -38.87 4.24 -2.97
N LYS A 20 -38.16 4.94 -3.85
CA LYS A 20 -37.47 6.19 -3.51
C LYS A 20 -38.49 7.31 -3.34
N ARG A 21 -39.50 7.38 -4.21
CA ARG A 21 -40.63 8.31 -4.06
C ARG A 21 -41.43 8.00 -2.80
N LEU A 22 -41.76 6.73 -2.57
CA LEU A 22 -42.48 6.29 -1.37
C LEU A 22 -41.73 6.69 -0.08
N ALA A 23 -40.42 6.49 -0.03
CA ALA A 23 -39.62 6.89 1.13
C ALA A 23 -39.62 8.41 1.33
N HIS A 24 -39.47 9.19 0.25
CA HIS A 24 -39.53 10.64 0.29
C HIS A 24 -40.88 11.16 0.82
N ASP A 25 -41.99 10.59 0.33
CA ASP A 25 -43.34 10.97 0.74
C ASP A 25 -43.62 10.63 2.21
N LEU A 26 -42.95 9.59 2.74
CA LEU A 26 -43.00 9.20 4.15
C LEU A 26 -41.99 9.96 5.04
N GLY A 27 -41.21 10.90 4.48
CA GLY A 27 -40.18 11.64 5.21
C GLY A 27 -38.96 10.79 5.59
N ILE A 28 -38.79 9.61 4.99
CA ILE A 28 -37.68 8.68 5.24
C ILE A 28 -36.59 8.95 4.22
N GLN A 29 -35.39 9.32 4.69
CA GLN A 29 -34.21 9.38 3.84
C GLN A 29 -33.78 7.97 3.44
N SER A 30 -34.14 7.53 2.23
CA SER A 30 -33.72 6.24 1.68
C SER A 30 -32.55 6.45 0.72
N ALA A 31 -31.46 5.73 0.97
CA ALA A 31 -30.36 5.54 0.01
C ALA A 31 -30.63 4.39 -0.96
N ILE A 32 -31.86 3.84 -0.98
CA ILE A 32 -32.22 2.65 -1.74
C ILE A 32 -33.37 2.99 -2.69
N SER A 33 -33.24 2.54 -3.94
CA SER A 33 -34.26 2.64 -5.00
C SER A 33 -34.67 1.25 -5.47
N GLY A 34 -35.85 1.16 -6.08
CA GLY A 34 -36.42 -0.10 -6.57
C GLY A 34 -37.91 0.03 -6.82
N VAL A 35 -38.50 -1.04 -7.33
CA VAL A 35 -39.92 -1.15 -7.65
C VAL A 35 -40.59 -2.07 -6.63
N VAL A 36 -41.55 -1.55 -5.88
CA VAL A 36 -42.24 -2.26 -4.79
C VAL A 36 -43.63 -2.66 -5.24
N ASN A 37 -43.91 -3.95 -5.10
CA ASN A 37 -45.26 -4.48 -5.08
C ASN A 37 -45.58 -4.86 -3.64
N ALA A 38 -46.73 -4.45 -3.14
CA ALA A 38 -47.14 -4.76 -1.77
C ALA A 38 -48.62 -5.13 -1.76
N ARG A 39 -48.93 -6.18 -1.00
CA ARG A 39 -50.29 -6.61 -0.74
C ARG A 39 -50.45 -6.82 0.75
N LEU A 40 -51.35 -6.07 1.36
CA LEU A 40 -51.75 -6.19 2.75
C LEU A 40 -53.22 -6.58 2.79
N ASP A 41 -53.50 -7.75 3.30
CA ASP A 41 -54.85 -8.21 3.62
C ASP A 41 -54.94 -8.35 5.14
N GLY A 42 -56.01 -7.88 5.76
CA GLY A 42 -56.20 -8.06 7.20
C GLY A 42 -57.64 -7.92 7.66
N ASP A 43 -57.97 -8.71 8.67
CA ASP A 43 -59.28 -8.81 9.29
C ASP A 43 -59.16 -9.10 10.80
N GLY A 44 -60.20 -8.78 11.56
CA GLY A 44 -60.28 -9.11 12.99
C GLY A 44 -60.52 -7.88 13.87
N THR A 45 -60.10 -7.97 15.13
CA THR A 45 -60.22 -6.87 16.11
C THR A 45 -58.85 -6.23 16.36
N ILE A 46 -58.80 -5.01 16.89
CA ILE A 46 -57.52 -4.37 17.27
C ILE A 46 -56.74 -5.21 18.29
N ALA A 47 -57.43 -5.98 19.12
CA ALA A 47 -56.83 -6.89 20.09
C ALA A 47 -56.28 -8.20 19.47
N ASP A 48 -56.92 -8.74 18.44
CA ASP A 48 -56.51 -9.95 17.71
C ASP A 48 -56.62 -9.71 16.20
N LEU A 49 -55.66 -8.94 15.69
CA LEU A 49 -55.63 -8.51 14.29
C LEU A 49 -54.87 -9.55 13.46
N LYS A 50 -55.56 -10.16 12.49
CA LYS A 50 -54.96 -11.06 11.52
C LYS A 50 -54.61 -10.25 10.29
N MET A 51 -53.33 -10.14 9.98
CA MET A 51 -52.84 -9.46 8.80
C MET A 51 -51.86 -10.36 8.08
N ARG A 52 -51.86 -10.26 6.75
CA ARG A 52 -50.87 -10.83 5.88
C ARG A 52 -50.34 -9.71 4.98
N LEU A 53 -49.03 -9.51 5.03
CA LEU A 53 -48.30 -8.55 4.24
C LEU A 53 -47.34 -9.31 3.32
N ASP A 54 -47.56 -9.27 2.02
CA ASP A 54 -46.62 -9.74 1.01
C ASP A 54 -46.01 -8.54 0.31
N VAL A 55 -44.69 -8.39 0.39
CA VAL A 55 -43.93 -7.32 -0.26
C VAL A 55 -42.89 -7.94 -1.16
N GLN A 56 -42.86 -7.50 -2.40
CA GLN A 56 -41.82 -7.85 -3.36
C GLN A 56 -41.17 -6.57 -3.86
N VAL A 57 -39.88 -6.43 -3.64
CA VAL A 57 -39.07 -5.33 -4.15
C VAL A 57 -38.15 -5.85 -5.23
N ARG A 58 -38.33 -5.33 -6.44
CA ARG A 58 -37.52 -5.64 -7.63
C ARG A 58 -36.57 -4.48 -7.91
N ASP A 59 -35.47 -4.77 -8.60
CA ASP A 59 -34.44 -3.79 -8.96
C ASP A 59 -33.91 -2.97 -7.77
N LEU A 60 -33.76 -3.62 -6.61
CA LEU A 60 -33.25 -2.99 -5.39
C LEU A 60 -31.80 -2.55 -5.60
N ARG A 61 -31.54 -1.25 -5.54
CA ARG A 61 -30.23 -0.63 -5.74
C ARG A 61 -29.92 0.35 -4.60
N ASN A 62 -28.66 0.41 -4.18
CA ASN A 62 -28.21 1.37 -3.19
C ASN A 62 -27.38 2.47 -3.87
N GLU A 63 -27.68 3.74 -3.56
CA GLU A 63 -26.98 4.91 -4.12
C GLU A 63 -25.52 5.00 -3.70
N GLN A 64 -25.14 4.41 -2.56
CA GLN A 64 -23.76 4.30 -2.09
C GLN A 64 -23.00 3.18 -2.82
N TRP A 65 -23.70 2.18 -3.37
CA TRP A 65 -23.12 1.01 -4.02
C TRP A 65 -23.67 0.81 -5.44
N GLN A 66 -23.61 1.86 -6.26
CA GLN A 66 -24.19 1.87 -7.62
C GLN A 66 -23.65 0.78 -8.56
N LYS A 67 -22.47 0.23 -8.25
CA LYS A 67 -21.82 -0.84 -9.01
C LYS A 67 -22.34 -2.24 -8.68
N MET A 68 -23.13 -2.38 -7.62
CA MET A 68 -23.74 -3.65 -7.24
C MET A 68 -24.86 -4.03 -8.22
N GLU A 69 -24.93 -5.31 -8.55
CA GLU A 69 -26.07 -5.84 -9.31
C GLU A 69 -27.37 -5.67 -8.51
N PRO A 70 -28.50 -5.31 -9.17
CA PRO A 70 -29.78 -5.14 -8.52
C PRO A 70 -30.21 -6.42 -7.81
N ALA A 71 -30.78 -6.27 -6.60
CA ALA A 71 -31.31 -7.39 -5.83
C ALA A 71 -32.84 -7.47 -5.94
N THR A 72 -33.36 -8.67 -5.71
CA THR A 72 -34.80 -8.87 -5.45
C THR A 72 -34.97 -9.23 -3.99
N PHE A 73 -35.86 -8.53 -3.29
CA PHE A 73 -36.19 -8.80 -1.90
C PHE A 73 -37.67 -9.16 -1.78
N GLU A 74 -37.95 -10.33 -1.23
CA GLU A 74 -39.31 -10.80 -0.96
C GLU A 74 -39.49 -10.86 0.56
N LEU A 75 -40.60 -10.33 1.07
CA LEU A 75 -40.96 -10.34 2.48
C LEU A 75 -42.42 -10.75 2.63
N THR A 76 -42.65 -11.82 3.37
CA THR A 76 -43.99 -12.22 3.81
C THR A 76 -44.06 -12.06 5.33
N GLY A 77 -44.90 -11.15 5.79
CA GLY A 77 -45.26 -10.95 7.19
C GLY A 77 -46.68 -11.45 7.45
N GLN A 78 -46.91 -12.08 8.59
CA GLN A 78 -48.25 -12.45 9.03
C GLN A 78 -48.40 -12.22 10.53
N THR A 79 -49.56 -11.74 10.94
CA THR A 79 -49.93 -11.60 12.36
C THR A 79 -51.03 -12.60 12.69
N ALA A 80 -50.81 -13.39 13.73
CA ALA A 80 -51.82 -14.29 14.29
C ALA A 80 -51.58 -14.44 15.79
N GLN A 81 -52.64 -14.42 16.60
CA GLN A 81 -52.55 -14.64 18.06
C GLN A 81 -51.55 -13.68 18.74
N ASN A 82 -51.62 -12.38 18.40
CA ASN A 82 -50.72 -11.33 18.91
C ASN A 82 -49.23 -11.59 18.65
N ARG A 83 -48.89 -12.36 17.60
CA ARG A 83 -47.51 -12.61 17.19
C ARG A 83 -47.35 -12.27 15.71
N LEU A 84 -46.33 -11.48 15.40
CA LEU A 84 -45.89 -11.20 14.04
C LEU A 84 -44.78 -12.18 13.69
N THR A 85 -44.96 -12.93 12.60
CA THR A 85 -43.90 -13.72 11.98
C THR A 85 -43.61 -13.16 10.60
N ALA A 86 -42.33 -12.93 10.31
CA ALA A 86 -41.87 -12.42 9.03
C ALA A 86 -40.84 -13.38 8.43
N SER A 87 -40.93 -13.60 7.13
CA SER A 87 -39.95 -14.36 6.34
C SER A 87 -39.52 -13.50 5.16
N GLY A 88 -38.24 -13.16 5.11
CA GLY A 88 -37.59 -12.40 4.08
C GLY A 88 -36.62 -13.27 3.28
N LYS A 89 -36.56 -13.06 1.96
CA LYS A 89 -35.59 -13.68 1.06
C LYS A 89 -34.96 -12.60 0.19
N LEU A 90 -33.65 -12.42 0.32
CA LEU A 90 -32.87 -11.52 -0.52
C LEU A 90 -32.12 -12.34 -1.56
N GLN A 91 -32.41 -12.10 -2.84
CA GLN A 91 -31.80 -12.80 -3.97
C GLN A 91 -30.99 -11.84 -4.84
N GLN A 92 -29.78 -12.26 -5.21
CA GLN A 92 -28.91 -11.57 -6.15
C GLN A 92 -28.36 -12.55 -7.19
N PRO A 93 -28.00 -12.11 -8.41
CA PRO A 93 -27.57 -13.02 -9.48
C PRO A 93 -26.36 -13.90 -9.14
N ARG A 94 -25.46 -13.44 -8.25
CA ARG A 94 -24.18 -14.11 -7.93
C ARG A 94 -24.08 -14.68 -6.52
N ILE A 95 -25.16 -14.59 -5.74
CA ILE A 95 -25.18 -14.99 -4.33
C ILE A 95 -26.38 -15.92 -4.12
N GLN A 96 -26.23 -16.98 -3.33
CA GLN A 96 -27.38 -17.78 -2.93
C GLN A 96 -28.35 -16.90 -2.12
N PRO A 97 -29.65 -17.20 -2.13
CA PRO A 97 -30.61 -16.39 -1.40
C PRO A 97 -30.28 -16.34 0.09
N LEU A 98 -30.20 -15.12 0.64
CA LEU A 98 -30.14 -14.90 2.08
C LEU A 98 -31.56 -15.01 2.63
N GLU A 99 -31.77 -15.97 3.51
CA GLU A 99 -33.04 -16.21 4.17
C GLU A 99 -33.01 -15.57 5.56
N ILE A 100 -34.03 -14.76 5.86
CA ILE A 100 -34.20 -14.09 7.14
C ILE A 100 -35.58 -14.46 7.66
N THR A 101 -35.67 -15.09 8.81
CA THR A 101 -36.94 -15.32 9.49
C THR A 101 -36.95 -14.56 10.80
N ALA A 102 -38.09 -14.00 11.18
CA ALA A 102 -38.23 -13.25 12.42
C ALA A 102 -39.60 -13.49 13.06
N SER A 103 -39.65 -13.46 14.38
CA SER A 103 -40.86 -13.57 15.16
C SER A 103 -40.78 -12.65 16.37
N MET A 104 -41.86 -11.90 16.62
CA MET A 104 -41.98 -11.00 17.75
C MET A 104 -43.44 -10.86 18.18
N PRO A 105 -43.71 -10.49 19.45
CA PRO A 105 -45.04 -10.09 19.87
C PRO A 105 -45.53 -8.87 19.09
N PHE A 106 -46.81 -8.85 18.77
CA PHE A 106 -47.47 -7.79 18.02
C PHE A 106 -48.70 -7.31 18.78
N ASP A 107 -48.48 -6.39 19.71
CA ASP A 107 -49.51 -5.76 20.54
C ASP A 107 -49.75 -4.32 20.06
N VAL A 108 -50.73 -4.17 19.18
CA VAL A 108 -51.06 -2.89 18.53
C VAL A 108 -51.33 -1.77 19.56
N PRO A 109 -52.14 -1.98 20.62
CA PRO A 109 -52.30 -0.99 21.68
C PRO A 109 -50.99 -0.50 22.29
N LYS A 110 -50.06 -1.40 22.63
CA LYS A 110 -48.76 -1.02 23.20
C LYS A 110 -47.88 -0.27 22.20
N ILE A 111 -47.86 -0.70 20.95
CA ILE A 111 -47.07 -0.07 19.88
C ILE A 111 -47.56 1.37 19.62
N VAL A 112 -48.88 1.56 19.58
CA VAL A 112 -49.49 2.89 19.37
C VAL A 112 -49.23 3.81 20.57
N GLN A 113 -49.30 3.30 21.80
CA GLN A 113 -49.00 4.07 23.02
C GLN A 113 -47.52 4.48 23.09
N ALA A 114 -46.61 3.56 22.75
CA ALA A 114 -45.17 3.78 22.73
C ALA A 114 -44.68 4.57 21.51
N ARG A 115 -45.56 4.85 20.53
CA ARG A 115 -45.22 5.46 19.21
C ARG A 115 -44.10 4.73 18.48
N GLY A 116 -44.06 3.41 18.61
CA GLY A 116 -43.01 2.55 18.08
C GLY A 116 -42.98 1.20 18.77
N PHE A 117 -42.07 0.32 18.36
CA PHE A 117 -41.81 -0.90 19.10
C PHE A 117 -40.99 -0.57 20.36
N PRO A 118 -41.45 -0.92 21.56
CA PRO A 118 -40.68 -0.76 22.78
C PRO A 118 -39.34 -1.52 22.74
N ASP A 119 -38.28 -0.95 23.33
CA ASP A 119 -36.94 -1.57 23.37
C ASP A 119 -36.90 -2.92 24.12
N ASP A 120 -37.85 -3.15 25.01
CA ASP A 120 -38.05 -4.40 25.75
C ASP A 120 -38.84 -5.46 24.98
N THR A 121 -39.31 -5.15 23.75
CA THR A 121 -40.03 -6.12 22.92
C THR A 121 -39.11 -7.27 22.55
N PRO A 122 -39.47 -8.52 22.88
CA PRO A 122 -38.63 -9.66 22.57
C PRO A 122 -38.69 -9.95 21.06
N ILE A 123 -37.53 -10.26 20.48
CA ILE A 123 -37.40 -10.63 19.07
C ILE A 123 -36.63 -11.93 18.98
N THR A 124 -37.10 -12.84 18.13
CA THR A 124 -36.32 -13.99 17.66
C THR A 124 -36.17 -13.86 16.16
N ALA A 125 -34.94 -13.86 15.65
CA ALA A 125 -34.68 -13.86 14.23
C ALA A 125 -33.59 -14.87 13.87
N LYS A 126 -33.62 -15.38 12.65
CA LYS A 126 -32.58 -16.26 12.11
C LYS A 126 -32.23 -15.79 10.72
N ALA A 127 -30.94 -15.58 10.49
CA ALA A 127 -30.37 -15.22 9.20
C ALA A 127 -29.48 -16.37 8.73
N ARG A 128 -29.80 -16.93 7.56
CA ARG A 128 -29.05 -18.02 6.96
C ARG A 128 -28.65 -17.67 5.54
N LEU A 129 -27.35 -17.69 5.30
CA LEU A 129 -26.75 -17.61 3.97
C LEU A 129 -26.08 -18.95 3.66
N PRO A 130 -26.67 -19.76 2.76
CA PRO A 130 -26.00 -20.93 2.21
C PRO A 130 -24.68 -20.52 1.56
N ARG A 131 -23.74 -21.48 1.47
CA ARG A 131 -22.43 -21.21 0.91
C ARG A 131 -22.53 -20.55 -0.47
N SER A 132 -22.05 -19.31 -0.53
CA SER A 132 -22.18 -18.42 -1.66
C SER A 132 -20.81 -17.92 -2.09
N SER A 133 -20.64 -17.67 -3.38
CA SER A 133 -19.38 -17.13 -3.87
C SER A 133 -19.11 -15.74 -3.30
N VAL A 134 -17.88 -15.46 -2.87
CA VAL A 134 -17.47 -14.11 -2.45
C VAL A 134 -17.24 -13.15 -3.63
N ASN A 135 -17.37 -13.61 -4.88
CA ASN A 135 -16.99 -12.84 -6.07
C ASN A 135 -17.71 -11.48 -6.19
N PHE A 136 -18.91 -11.34 -5.59
CA PHE A 136 -19.66 -10.07 -5.55
C PHE A 136 -18.85 -8.92 -4.91
N VAL A 137 -17.91 -9.20 -4.00
CA VAL A 137 -17.07 -8.17 -3.35
C VAL A 137 -16.25 -7.35 -4.37
N ARG A 138 -15.95 -7.91 -5.55
CA ARG A 138 -15.28 -7.18 -6.64
C ARG A 138 -16.07 -5.98 -7.16
N GLN A 139 -17.39 -5.96 -6.97
CA GLN A 139 -18.24 -4.83 -7.32
C GLN A 139 -18.08 -3.67 -6.32
N LEU A 140 -17.74 -3.99 -5.06
CA LEU A 140 -17.50 -3.04 -3.97
C LEU A 140 -16.06 -2.53 -3.96
N VAL A 141 -15.11 -3.38 -4.37
CA VAL A 141 -13.68 -3.06 -4.43
C VAL A 141 -13.22 -3.19 -5.89
N PRO A 142 -13.31 -2.12 -6.70
CA PRO A 142 -12.94 -2.14 -8.12
C PRO A 142 -11.48 -2.54 -8.36
N ASP A 143 -10.62 -2.29 -7.36
CA ASP A 143 -9.22 -2.66 -7.37
C ASP A 143 -9.02 -4.17 -7.28
N LEU A 144 -10.07 -4.97 -7.10
CA LEU A 144 -10.00 -6.42 -6.98
C LEU A 144 -10.28 -7.09 -8.35
N GLN A 145 -9.21 -7.44 -9.05
CA GLN A 145 -9.28 -8.07 -10.37
C GLN A 145 -9.86 -9.48 -10.30
N GLN A 146 -9.46 -10.29 -9.32
CA GLN A 146 -9.88 -11.67 -9.15
C GLN A 146 -10.18 -11.95 -7.68
N LEU A 147 -11.27 -12.65 -7.42
CA LEU A 147 -11.62 -13.15 -6.10
C LEU A 147 -12.35 -14.48 -6.25
N ASP A 148 -11.79 -15.51 -5.64
CA ASP A 148 -12.34 -16.85 -5.63
C ASP A 148 -12.44 -17.38 -4.21
N GLY A 149 -13.60 -17.93 -3.86
CA GLY A 149 -13.91 -18.36 -2.52
C GLY A 149 -15.41 -18.45 -2.25
N ASP A 150 -15.74 -18.94 -1.07
CA ASP A 150 -17.10 -19.11 -0.56
C ASP A 150 -17.27 -18.49 0.82
N LEU A 151 -18.48 -18.05 1.13
CA LEU A 151 -18.88 -17.62 2.47
C LEU A 151 -20.19 -18.28 2.87
N GLY A 152 -20.29 -18.66 4.14
CA GLY A 152 -21.48 -19.19 4.79
C GLY A 152 -21.76 -18.43 6.07
N LEU A 153 -23.04 -18.27 6.39
CA LEU A 153 -23.48 -17.61 7.61
C LEU A 153 -24.74 -18.30 8.16
N ASP A 154 -24.74 -18.62 9.44
CA ASP A 154 -25.92 -19.07 10.17
C ASP A 154 -25.91 -18.38 11.54
N VAL A 155 -26.77 -17.37 11.68
CA VAL A 155 -26.85 -16.53 12.88
C VAL A 155 -28.28 -16.44 13.34
N ASP A 156 -28.49 -16.83 14.59
CA ASP A 156 -29.72 -16.62 15.34
C ASP A 156 -29.57 -15.37 16.22
N MET A 157 -30.65 -14.62 16.35
CA MET A 157 -30.79 -13.47 17.22
C MET A 157 -31.99 -13.70 18.13
N SER A 158 -31.82 -13.44 19.41
CA SER A 158 -32.85 -13.53 20.44
C SER A 158 -32.76 -12.33 21.39
N GLY A 159 -33.52 -12.31 22.49
CA GLY A 159 -33.50 -11.18 23.44
C GLY A 159 -34.51 -10.10 23.06
N THR A 160 -34.17 -8.83 23.31
CA THR A 160 -35.04 -7.68 23.00
C THR A 160 -34.39 -6.74 21.99
N PHE A 161 -35.13 -5.78 21.43
CA PHE A 161 -34.53 -4.78 20.51
C PHE A 161 -33.42 -3.95 21.17
N GLY A 162 -33.56 -3.60 22.44
CA GLY A 162 -32.53 -2.88 23.20
C GLY A 162 -31.33 -3.74 23.62
N HIS A 163 -31.55 -5.05 23.82
CA HIS A 163 -30.50 -6.00 24.22
C HIS A 163 -30.60 -7.31 23.42
N PRO A 164 -30.15 -7.29 22.15
CA PRO A 164 -30.16 -8.47 21.31
C PRO A 164 -29.02 -9.43 21.71
N VAL A 165 -29.34 -10.71 21.70
CA VAL A 165 -28.44 -11.83 21.99
C VAL A 165 -28.24 -12.60 20.68
N LEU A 166 -27.05 -12.51 20.11
CA LEU A 166 -26.63 -13.18 18.89
C LEU A 166 -25.96 -14.52 19.22
N SER A 167 -26.33 -15.57 18.48
CA SER A 167 -25.71 -16.88 18.57
C SER A 167 -25.57 -17.48 17.18
N GLY A 168 -24.41 -18.05 16.84
CA GLY A 168 -24.23 -18.68 15.54
C GLY A 168 -22.77 -18.65 15.08
N ALA A 169 -22.57 -18.92 13.79
CA ALA A 169 -21.24 -18.93 13.20
C ALA A 169 -21.27 -18.42 11.75
N GLY A 170 -20.14 -17.85 11.35
CA GLY A 170 -19.85 -17.55 9.96
C GLY A 170 -18.50 -18.14 9.58
N ASP A 171 -18.40 -18.60 8.34
CA ASP A 171 -17.15 -19.04 7.76
C ASP A 171 -16.97 -18.46 6.37
N MET A 172 -15.72 -18.19 6.02
CA MET A 172 -15.35 -17.71 4.70
C MET A 172 -14.02 -18.33 4.31
N THR A 173 -13.94 -18.80 3.08
CA THR A 173 -12.70 -19.23 2.47
C THR A 173 -12.46 -18.40 1.21
N VAL A 174 -11.22 -17.97 1.02
CA VAL A 174 -10.77 -17.27 -0.17
C VAL A 174 -9.50 -17.95 -0.63
N ASN A 175 -9.60 -18.67 -1.75
CA ASN A 175 -8.48 -19.39 -2.33
C ASN A 175 -7.45 -18.40 -2.90
N VAL A 176 -7.95 -17.39 -3.61
CA VAL A 176 -7.12 -16.34 -4.20
C VAL A 176 -7.88 -15.02 -4.30
N ALA A 177 -7.21 -13.93 -3.94
CA ALA A 177 -7.60 -12.57 -4.26
C ALA A 177 -6.44 -11.85 -4.94
N ARG A 178 -6.67 -11.28 -6.12
CA ARG A 178 -5.67 -10.49 -6.88
C ARG A 178 -6.20 -9.09 -7.11
N PHE A 179 -5.33 -8.12 -6.87
CA PHE A 179 -5.63 -6.72 -7.13
C PHE A 179 -5.22 -6.33 -8.55
N THR A 180 -5.89 -5.33 -9.12
CA THR A 180 -5.59 -4.72 -10.42
C THR A 180 -4.23 -4.02 -10.37
N ASN A 181 -3.91 -3.42 -9.23
CA ASN A 181 -2.62 -2.80 -8.98
C ASN A 181 -1.56 -3.89 -8.75
N ALA A 182 -0.63 -4.03 -9.70
CA ALA A 182 0.46 -5.00 -9.63
C ALA A 182 1.42 -4.78 -8.44
N THR A 183 1.37 -3.61 -7.80
CA THR A 183 2.14 -3.30 -6.58
C THR A 183 1.54 -3.95 -5.33
N LEU A 184 0.25 -4.30 -5.36
CA LEU A 184 -0.43 -4.95 -4.26
C LEU A 184 -0.28 -6.48 -4.37
N PRO A 185 0.16 -7.16 -3.30
CA PRO A 185 0.32 -8.60 -3.29
C PRO A 185 -1.01 -9.34 -3.42
N ALA A 186 -0.97 -10.51 -4.06
CA ALA A 186 -2.09 -11.43 -4.04
C ALA A 186 -2.26 -12.05 -2.64
N LEU A 187 -3.50 -12.15 -2.20
CA LEU A 187 -3.91 -12.90 -1.02
C LEU A 187 -4.21 -14.35 -1.42
N ARG A 188 -3.75 -15.31 -0.63
CA ARG A 188 -3.97 -16.74 -0.87
C ARG A 188 -4.33 -17.48 0.41
N GLY A 189 -5.12 -18.54 0.26
CA GLY A 189 -5.46 -19.46 1.35
C GLY A 189 -6.01 -18.73 2.58
N PHE A 190 -6.87 -17.73 2.36
CA PHE A 190 -7.41 -16.93 3.43
C PHE A 190 -8.65 -17.61 3.99
N ASN A 191 -8.66 -17.85 5.29
CA ASN A 191 -9.73 -18.54 5.99
C ASN A 191 -10.18 -17.72 7.19
N VAL A 192 -11.50 -17.52 7.27
CA VAL A 192 -12.17 -16.87 8.38
C VAL A 192 -13.16 -17.85 8.99
N ARG A 193 -13.17 -17.92 10.31
CA ARG A 193 -14.22 -18.52 11.12
C ARG A 193 -14.50 -17.59 12.27
N CYS A 194 -15.74 -17.16 12.40
CA CYS A 194 -16.21 -16.36 13.52
C CYS A 194 -17.40 -17.04 14.19
N THR A 195 -17.53 -16.80 15.49
CA THR A 195 -18.65 -17.25 16.28
C THR A 195 -19.30 -16.08 16.98
N PHE A 196 -20.63 -16.04 16.94
CA PHE A 196 -21.43 -15.09 17.67
C PHE A 196 -21.87 -15.72 18.99
N ARG A 197 -21.66 -15.02 20.09
CA ARG A 197 -22.15 -15.39 21.41
C ARG A 197 -22.52 -14.13 22.18
N ASP A 198 -23.75 -14.08 22.65
CA ASP A 198 -24.33 -12.95 23.36
C ASP A 198 -24.25 -11.67 22.52
N ASN A 199 -23.54 -10.65 22.99
CA ASN A 199 -23.34 -9.40 22.27
C ASN A 199 -21.96 -9.30 21.60
N ALA A 200 -21.27 -10.43 21.39
CA ALA A 200 -19.92 -10.41 20.85
C ALA A 200 -19.71 -11.40 19.69
N LEU A 201 -18.94 -10.96 18.70
CA LEU A 201 -18.36 -11.78 17.65
C LEU A 201 -16.92 -12.09 18.03
N THR A 202 -16.57 -13.37 18.09
CA THR A 202 -15.19 -13.84 18.32
C THR A 202 -14.60 -14.33 17.02
N LEU A 203 -13.35 -13.95 16.74
CA LEU A 203 -12.59 -14.44 15.60
C LEU A 203 -11.82 -15.70 16.01
N ASP A 204 -12.37 -16.87 15.70
CA ASP A 204 -11.76 -18.16 16.01
C ASP A 204 -10.61 -18.50 15.05
N ARG A 205 -10.77 -18.10 13.79
CA ARG A 205 -9.74 -18.21 12.76
C ARG A 205 -9.84 -16.99 11.85
N PHE A 206 -8.72 -16.32 11.63
CA PHE A 206 -8.58 -15.32 10.59
C PHE A 206 -7.12 -15.38 10.18
N ALA A 207 -6.82 -16.07 9.09
CA ALA A 207 -5.44 -16.30 8.67
C ALA A 207 -5.35 -16.45 7.17
N GLY A 208 -4.20 -16.10 6.60
CA GLY A 208 -3.93 -16.26 5.18
C GLY A 208 -2.47 -15.99 4.85
N ASP A 209 -2.14 -16.03 3.56
CA ASP A 209 -0.82 -15.73 3.03
C ASP A 209 -0.86 -14.52 2.10
N LEU A 210 0.07 -13.59 2.30
CA LEU A 210 0.19 -12.36 1.53
C LEU A 210 1.58 -12.30 0.89
N ALA A 211 1.66 -12.78 -0.36
CA ALA A 211 2.90 -12.94 -1.12
C ALA A 211 4.03 -13.68 -0.36
N GLY A 212 3.71 -14.84 0.22
CA GLY A 212 4.63 -15.74 0.91
C GLY A 212 4.89 -15.38 2.37
N GLY A 213 4.14 -14.43 2.93
CA GLY A 213 4.18 -14.10 4.36
C GLY A 213 2.85 -14.48 5.01
N PRO A 214 2.83 -15.35 6.03
CA PRO A 214 1.60 -15.68 6.75
C PRO A 214 1.20 -14.52 7.66
N PHE A 215 -0.11 -14.31 7.78
CA PHE A 215 -0.69 -13.44 8.79
C PHE A 215 -1.85 -14.12 9.49
N ASN A 216 -2.12 -13.69 10.71
CA ASN A 216 -3.31 -14.05 11.46
C ASN A 216 -3.88 -12.85 12.21
N MET A 217 -5.16 -12.94 12.54
CA MET A 217 -5.85 -12.01 13.41
C MET A 217 -6.69 -12.80 14.42
N SER A 218 -6.75 -12.29 15.63
CA SER A 218 -7.54 -12.86 16.72
C SER A 218 -8.15 -11.74 17.54
N GLY A 219 -9.28 -12.01 18.20
CA GLY A 219 -9.90 -11.02 19.08
C GLY A 219 -11.41 -11.10 19.01
N ARG A 220 -12.05 -10.04 19.50
CA ARG A 220 -13.51 -9.94 19.55
C ARG A 220 -14.00 -8.56 19.13
N VAL A 221 -15.21 -8.55 18.60
CA VAL A 221 -15.99 -7.34 18.35
C VAL A 221 -17.20 -7.39 19.27
N THR A 222 -17.39 -6.37 20.09
CA THR A 222 -18.52 -6.29 21.04
C THR A 222 -19.53 -5.27 20.52
N PHE A 223 -20.79 -5.63 20.49
CA PHE A 223 -21.89 -4.80 20.03
C PHE A 223 -22.62 -4.24 21.24
N ALA A 224 -22.25 -3.04 21.70
CA ALA A 224 -23.02 -2.33 22.73
C ALA A 224 -24.41 -1.92 22.18
N LYS A 225 -24.44 -1.54 20.90
CA LYS A 225 -25.62 -1.48 20.03
C LYS A 225 -25.24 -2.12 18.69
N LEU A 226 -26.22 -2.60 17.92
CA LEU A 226 -25.96 -3.16 16.58
C LEU A 226 -25.18 -2.20 15.66
N THR A 227 -25.36 -0.89 15.86
CA THR A 227 -24.75 0.16 15.04
C THR A 227 -23.41 0.67 15.57
N GLU A 228 -23.01 0.31 16.80
CA GLU A 228 -21.83 0.84 17.49
C GLU A 228 -20.88 -0.30 17.93
N PRO A 229 -20.22 -1.00 16.99
CA PRO A 229 -19.29 -2.06 17.32
C PRO A 229 -17.99 -1.52 17.93
N ILE A 230 -17.53 -2.17 18.99
CA ILE A 230 -16.26 -1.92 19.68
C ILE A 230 -15.29 -3.05 19.33
N LEU A 231 -14.15 -2.69 18.77
CA LEU A 231 -13.09 -3.60 18.33
C LEU A 231 -12.10 -3.86 19.46
N ASP A 232 -11.71 -5.13 19.61
CA ASP A 232 -10.52 -5.56 20.34
C ASP A 232 -9.87 -6.68 19.52
N LEU A 233 -8.95 -6.30 18.64
CA LEU A 233 -8.34 -7.20 17.67
C LEU A 233 -6.81 -7.14 17.78
N GLN A 234 -6.16 -8.28 17.63
CA GLN A 234 -4.71 -8.41 17.49
C GLN A 234 -4.41 -9.02 16.12
N MET A 235 -3.57 -8.36 15.33
CA MET A 235 -3.05 -8.87 14.07
C MET A 235 -1.55 -9.19 14.24
N ARG A 236 -1.15 -10.39 13.80
CA ARG A 236 0.25 -10.77 13.68
C ARG A 236 0.57 -11.15 12.25
N ALA A 237 1.68 -10.67 11.72
CA ALA A 237 2.15 -10.98 10.39
C ALA A 237 3.65 -11.27 10.41
N GLN A 238 4.10 -12.18 9.55
CA GLN A 238 5.51 -12.55 9.45
C GLN A 238 5.98 -12.40 8.01
N SER A 239 6.97 -11.53 7.81
CA SER A 239 7.58 -11.23 6.54
C SER A 239 6.52 -11.01 5.45
N VAL A 240 5.47 -10.24 5.70
CA VAL A 240 4.44 -9.95 4.68
C VAL A 240 4.94 -8.88 3.73
N LEU A 241 4.61 -8.99 2.45
CA LEU A 241 4.94 -7.94 1.48
C LEU A 241 4.00 -6.74 1.70
N VAL A 242 4.52 -5.63 2.22
CA VAL A 242 3.69 -4.45 2.53
C VAL A 242 3.67 -3.43 1.39
N ALA A 243 4.74 -3.36 0.59
CA ALA A 243 4.82 -2.49 -0.57
C ALA A 243 5.77 -3.07 -1.62
N ARG A 244 5.39 -2.94 -2.90
CA ARG A 244 6.26 -3.27 -4.04
C ARG A 244 6.05 -2.29 -5.18
N ASN A 245 7.01 -1.45 -5.48
CA ASN A 245 7.04 -0.64 -6.70
C ASN A 245 8.40 -0.78 -7.40
N ASP A 246 8.62 -0.04 -8.48
CA ASP A 246 9.88 -0.08 -9.25
C ASP A 246 11.11 0.29 -8.42
N THR A 247 10.91 0.97 -7.28
CA THR A 247 11.97 1.47 -6.42
C THR A 247 12.08 0.83 -5.04
N LEU A 248 11.06 0.11 -4.59
CA LEU A 248 10.98 -0.39 -3.21
C LEU A 248 10.28 -1.73 -3.20
N THR A 249 10.90 -2.71 -2.55
CA THR A 249 10.24 -3.94 -2.12
C THR A 249 10.38 -4.01 -0.61
N ALA A 250 9.29 -3.77 0.12
CA ALA A 250 9.26 -3.77 1.57
C ALA A 250 8.52 -4.97 2.10
N ARG A 251 9.16 -5.72 3.00
CA ARG A 251 8.52 -6.77 3.81
C ARG A 251 8.63 -6.42 5.28
N ALA A 252 7.63 -6.83 6.06
CA ALA A 252 7.60 -6.55 7.49
C ALA A 252 6.98 -7.70 8.29
N ASP A 253 7.51 -7.88 9.50
CA ASP A 253 6.79 -8.53 10.59
C ASP A 253 5.90 -7.47 11.25
N ALA A 254 4.72 -7.85 11.73
CA ALA A 254 3.83 -6.93 12.43
C ALA A 254 3.20 -7.61 13.64
N ASP A 255 3.09 -6.89 14.76
CA ASP A 255 2.28 -7.23 15.91
C ASP A 255 1.50 -5.98 16.32
N VAL A 256 0.26 -5.88 15.88
CA VAL A 256 -0.56 -4.66 15.92
C VAL A 256 -1.91 -4.96 16.56
N ARG A 257 -2.33 -4.08 17.45
CA ARG A 257 -3.59 -4.12 18.18
C ARG A 257 -4.53 -3.02 17.67
N ILE A 258 -5.78 -3.37 17.41
CA ILE A 258 -6.83 -2.45 16.99
C ILE A 258 -7.89 -2.43 18.10
N THR A 259 -8.06 -1.29 18.76
CA THR A 259 -8.95 -1.14 19.91
C THR A 259 -9.84 0.09 19.82
N GLY A 260 -11.08 -0.03 20.28
CA GLY A 260 -12.03 1.08 20.40
C GLY A 260 -13.19 0.98 19.40
N PRO A 261 -14.08 2.00 19.36
CA PRO A 261 -15.23 2.01 18.47
C PRO A 261 -14.81 1.96 17.00
N LEU A 262 -15.50 1.20 16.15
CA LEU A 262 -15.19 1.08 14.71
C LEU A 262 -15.07 2.44 14.02
N ALA A 263 -15.86 3.43 14.45
CA ALA A 263 -15.85 4.79 13.89
C ALA A 263 -14.55 5.57 14.19
N ALA A 264 -13.80 5.24 15.24
CA ALA A 264 -12.63 5.99 15.69
C ALA A 264 -11.59 5.09 16.40
N ALA A 265 -11.33 3.91 15.83
CA ALA A 265 -10.47 2.91 16.45
C ALA A 265 -9.01 3.39 16.53
N THR A 266 -8.26 2.89 17.50
CA THR A 266 -6.83 3.13 17.65
C THR A 266 -6.05 1.88 17.25
N VAL A 267 -5.08 2.07 16.36
CA VAL A 267 -4.15 1.05 15.87
C VAL A 267 -2.81 1.28 16.53
N SER A 268 -2.36 0.34 17.36
CA SER A 268 -1.12 0.46 18.13
C SER A 268 -0.25 -0.78 18.04
N GLY A 269 1.07 -0.65 18.09
CA GLY A 269 1.95 -1.82 18.16
C GLY A 269 3.28 -1.64 17.44
N ASN A 270 3.84 -2.75 16.98
CA ASN A 270 5.18 -2.80 16.40
C ASN A 270 5.16 -3.40 15.00
N VAL A 271 5.94 -2.79 14.11
CA VAL A 271 6.21 -3.26 12.77
C VAL A 271 7.72 -3.34 12.62
N ALA A 272 8.23 -4.50 12.20
CA ALA A 272 9.65 -4.73 12.01
C ALA A 272 9.95 -5.01 10.54
N LEU A 273 10.60 -4.09 9.84
CA LEU A 273 11.03 -4.25 8.46
C LEU A 273 12.06 -5.38 8.37
N THR A 274 11.82 -6.33 7.47
CA THR A 274 12.69 -7.48 7.19
C THR A 274 12.85 -7.61 5.68
N ASN A 275 14.00 -8.08 5.20
CA ASN A 275 14.23 -8.34 3.78
C ASN A 275 13.81 -7.20 2.82
N THR A 276 13.90 -5.96 3.28
CA THR A 276 13.44 -4.79 2.53
C THR A 276 14.56 -4.28 1.64
N ARG A 277 14.22 -3.95 0.40
CA ARG A 277 15.18 -3.54 -0.64
C ARG A 277 14.72 -2.25 -1.28
N PHE A 278 15.58 -1.26 -1.30
CA PHE A 278 15.39 -0.01 -2.04
C PHE A 278 16.25 -0.06 -3.30
N LEU A 279 15.60 -0.07 -4.48
CA LEU A 279 16.23 -0.17 -5.78
C LEU A 279 16.07 1.13 -6.58
N LYS A 280 17.07 2.02 -6.64
CA LYS A 280 16.95 3.23 -7.47
C LYS A 280 18.10 3.35 -8.45
N ASN A 281 17.79 3.25 -9.72
CA ASN A 281 18.73 3.52 -10.81
C ASN A 281 18.60 4.99 -11.22
N ILE A 282 19.70 5.72 -11.20
CA ILE A 282 19.79 7.11 -11.63
C ILE A 282 20.52 7.13 -12.96
N ASP A 283 19.84 7.55 -14.03
CA ASP A 283 20.51 7.75 -15.31
C ASP A 283 21.40 8.99 -15.24
N LEU A 284 22.71 8.77 -15.11
CA LEU A 284 23.72 9.81 -15.30
C LEU A 284 23.85 10.11 -16.79
N ILE A 285 22.87 10.75 -17.39
CA ILE A 285 23.06 11.43 -18.67
C ILE A 285 23.97 12.63 -18.39
N PRO A 286 25.03 12.89 -19.18
CA PRO A 286 25.78 14.12 -19.05
C PRO A 286 24.82 15.30 -19.23
N ILE A 287 24.59 16.02 -18.14
CA ILE A 287 23.91 17.32 -18.14
C ILE A 287 24.72 18.20 -19.08
N GLY A 288 24.20 18.49 -20.28
CA GLY A 288 24.90 19.32 -21.28
C GLY A 288 25.05 18.75 -22.69
N LEU A 289 24.40 17.63 -23.06
CA LEU A 289 24.19 17.37 -24.49
C LEU A 289 23.33 18.50 -25.09
N PRO A 290 23.77 19.19 -26.16
CA PRO A 290 22.96 20.21 -26.82
C PRO A 290 21.60 19.62 -27.23
N GLY A 291 20.51 20.22 -26.74
CA GLY A 291 19.14 19.86 -27.15
C GLY A 291 18.35 18.95 -26.21
N ARG A 292 18.85 18.57 -25.01
CA ARG A 292 18.03 17.86 -24.01
C ARG A 292 17.84 18.70 -22.75
N PRO A 293 16.60 19.06 -22.36
CA PRO A 293 16.35 19.84 -21.15
C PRO A 293 16.86 19.10 -19.90
N ALA A 294 17.29 19.85 -18.88
CA ALA A 294 17.64 19.30 -17.57
C ALA A 294 16.48 18.42 -17.05
N PRO A 295 16.77 17.32 -16.32
CA PRO A 295 15.72 16.50 -15.71
C PRO A 295 14.79 17.41 -14.90
N GLN A 296 13.53 17.51 -15.32
CA GLN A 296 12.56 18.27 -14.57
C GLN A 296 12.37 17.58 -13.21
N PRO A 297 12.38 18.34 -12.10
CA PRO A 297 12.01 17.76 -10.81
C PRO A 297 10.62 17.11 -10.95
N PRO A 298 10.38 15.94 -10.35
CA PRO A 298 9.06 15.31 -10.37
C PRO A 298 8.00 16.35 -9.98
N ALA A 299 7.02 16.57 -10.87
CA ALA A 299 6.02 17.62 -10.71
C ALA A 299 5.05 17.34 -9.53
N GLU A 300 5.01 16.09 -9.05
CA GLU A 300 4.13 15.66 -7.97
C GLU A 300 4.96 15.21 -6.78
N ARG A 301 4.67 15.79 -5.61
CA ARG A 301 5.17 15.26 -4.34
C ARG A 301 4.63 13.84 -4.19
N PRO A 302 5.44 12.86 -3.77
CA PRO A 302 4.90 11.57 -3.37
C PRO A 302 3.88 11.83 -2.25
N GLU A 303 2.60 11.57 -2.49
CA GLU A 303 1.63 11.64 -1.41
C GLU A 303 1.96 10.55 -0.40
N PHE A 304 2.17 10.96 0.86
CA PHE A 304 2.14 10.03 1.97
C PHE A 304 0.73 9.46 2.06
N PHE A 305 0.59 8.16 2.32
CA PHE A 305 -0.72 7.49 2.25
C PHE A 305 -1.79 8.25 3.06
N SER A 306 -3.01 8.37 2.55
CA SER A 306 -4.15 8.96 3.27
C SER A 306 -5.38 8.07 3.06
N LEU A 307 -6.19 7.95 4.10
CA LEU A 307 -7.44 7.20 4.12
C LEU A 307 -8.60 8.19 4.31
N PRO A 308 -9.08 8.87 3.25
CA PRO A 308 -10.02 9.98 3.39
C PRO A 308 -11.46 9.55 3.73
N SER A 309 -11.79 8.26 3.57
CA SER A 309 -13.15 7.74 3.73
C SER A 309 -13.38 7.18 5.15
N PRO A 310 -14.49 7.54 5.83
CA PRO A 310 -14.92 6.84 7.03
C PRO A 310 -15.16 5.35 6.78
N PRO A 311 -14.95 4.47 7.78
CA PRO A 311 -14.52 4.80 9.14
C PRO A 311 -13.01 5.04 9.28
N PHE A 312 -12.20 4.60 8.32
CA PHE A 312 -10.73 4.61 8.44
C PHE A 312 -10.13 6.00 8.57
N ARG A 313 -10.80 7.03 8.02
CA ARG A 313 -10.41 8.45 8.17
C ARG A 313 -10.14 8.88 9.60
N ASP A 314 -10.98 8.43 10.52
CA ASP A 314 -11.00 8.89 11.91
C ASP A 314 -10.25 7.92 12.85
N TRP A 315 -9.63 6.87 12.30
CA TRP A 315 -8.78 5.96 13.06
C TRP A 315 -7.47 6.65 13.45
N LYS A 316 -6.96 6.32 14.64
CA LYS A 316 -5.71 6.86 15.19
C LYS A 316 -4.59 5.83 15.07
N PHE A 317 -3.38 6.28 14.75
CA PHE A 317 -2.20 5.40 14.67
C PHE A 317 -1.20 5.71 15.80
N ASP A 318 -0.65 4.66 16.38
CA ASP A 318 0.48 4.67 17.30
C ASP A 318 1.35 3.41 17.03
N VAL A 319 1.98 3.39 15.87
CA VAL A 319 2.72 2.22 15.40
C VAL A 319 4.21 2.53 15.35
N THR A 320 5.00 1.74 16.06
CA THR A 320 6.46 1.85 16.05
C THR A 320 7.01 0.98 14.92
N ILE A 321 7.84 1.56 14.05
CA ILE A 321 8.41 0.92 12.86
C ILE A 321 9.92 0.85 13.07
N LYS A 322 10.46 -0.38 13.15
CA LYS A 322 11.90 -0.63 13.30
C LYS A 322 12.42 -1.54 12.21
N THR A 323 13.73 -1.60 12.00
CA THR A 323 14.36 -2.64 11.18
C THR A 323 14.70 -3.85 12.03
N LYS A 324 14.24 -5.04 11.61
CA LYS A 324 14.77 -6.33 12.08
C LYS A 324 16.06 -6.67 11.34
N ASP A 325 16.02 -6.53 10.01
CA ASP A 325 17.17 -6.61 9.13
C ASP A 325 17.41 -5.23 8.51
N PRO A 326 18.67 -4.83 8.23
CA PRO A 326 18.94 -3.60 7.52
C PRO A 326 18.23 -3.57 6.16
N VAL A 327 17.66 -2.42 5.83
CA VAL A 327 17.13 -2.14 4.49
C VAL A 327 18.31 -2.05 3.53
N LEU A 328 18.33 -2.93 2.54
CA LEU A 328 19.40 -2.95 1.55
C LEU A 328 19.15 -1.87 0.50
N ILE A 329 20.06 -0.90 0.42
CA ILE A 329 20.11 0.10 -0.63
C ILE A 329 20.88 -0.51 -1.80
N ARG A 330 20.24 -0.61 -2.96
CA ARG A 330 20.83 -1.09 -4.20
C ARG A 330 20.53 -0.13 -5.33
N GLY A 331 21.54 0.37 -5.99
CA GLY A 331 21.37 1.26 -7.13
C GLY A 331 22.58 1.18 -8.02
N ASN A 332 22.45 1.67 -9.24
CA ASN A 332 23.57 1.78 -10.16
C ASN A 332 24.66 2.74 -9.67
N LEU A 333 24.32 3.69 -8.78
CA LEU A 333 25.24 4.67 -8.22
C LEU A 333 25.49 4.51 -6.72
N ALA A 334 24.68 3.76 -5.98
CA ALA A 334 24.81 3.67 -4.53
C ALA A 334 24.43 2.28 -4.02
N THR A 335 25.22 1.75 -3.11
CA THR A 335 24.96 0.51 -2.39
C THR A 335 25.22 0.72 -0.91
N GLY A 336 24.42 0.11 -0.05
CA GLY A 336 24.65 0.15 1.39
C GLY A 336 23.45 -0.31 2.19
N GLU A 337 23.41 0.09 3.45
CA GLU A 337 22.41 -0.40 4.40
C GLU A 337 21.76 0.77 5.14
N ALA A 338 20.48 0.62 5.47
CA ALA A 338 19.76 1.56 6.29
C ALA A 338 19.01 0.86 7.44
N THR A 339 19.05 1.46 8.61
CA THR A 339 18.28 1.05 9.79
C THR A 339 17.30 2.15 10.15
N THR A 340 16.21 1.80 10.83
CA THR A 340 15.15 2.77 11.12
C THR A 340 14.60 2.63 12.52
N ASP A 341 14.30 3.77 13.14
CA ASP A 341 13.46 3.90 14.33
C ASP A 341 12.46 5.03 14.04
N LEU A 342 11.29 4.62 13.56
CA LEU A 342 10.21 5.51 13.13
C LEU A 342 8.95 5.21 13.93
N LYS A 343 8.06 6.19 13.97
CA LYS A 343 6.74 6.11 14.58
C LYS A 343 5.71 6.68 13.63
N LEU A 344 4.69 5.89 13.33
CA LEU A 344 3.50 6.32 12.61
C LEU A 344 2.46 6.79 13.62
N ILE A 345 2.10 8.07 13.52
CA ILE A 345 1.15 8.78 14.38
C ILE A 345 0.08 9.49 13.55
N GLY A 346 -0.86 10.17 14.21
CA GLY A 346 -1.91 10.94 13.54
C GLY A 346 -3.16 10.12 13.25
N THR A 347 -3.92 10.53 12.24
CA THR A 347 -5.19 9.89 11.86
C THR A 347 -5.15 9.27 10.47
N GLY A 348 -6.16 8.51 10.07
CA GLY A 348 -6.32 8.04 8.69
C GLY A 348 -6.29 9.17 7.67
N LEU A 349 -6.90 10.31 7.99
CA LEU A 349 -6.88 11.48 7.13
C LEU A 349 -5.49 12.11 7.01
N GLN A 350 -4.80 12.26 8.14
CA GLN A 350 -3.50 12.93 8.24
C GLN A 350 -2.54 12.06 9.05
N PRO A 351 -1.96 11.01 8.45
CA PRO A 351 -0.95 10.22 9.10
C PRO A 351 0.39 10.97 9.05
N GLY A 352 1.14 10.89 10.15
CA GLY A 352 2.45 11.52 10.30
C GLY A 352 3.51 10.48 10.64
N LEU A 353 4.69 10.61 10.03
CA LEU A 353 5.86 9.79 10.31
C LEU A 353 6.87 10.62 11.09
N GLN A 354 7.35 10.07 12.21
CA GLN A 354 8.33 10.72 13.07
C GLN A 354 9.50 9.78 13.35
N GLY A 355 10.73 10.30 13.38
CA GLY A 355 11.90 9.54 13.84
C GLY A 355 13.05 9.58 12.85
N VAL A 356 13.92 8.57 12.87
CA VAL A 356 15.19 8.59 12.13
C VAL A 356 15.40 7.34 11.29
N VAL A 357 15.92 7.53 10.09
CA VAL A 357 16.53 6.47 9.27
C VAL A 357 18.03 6.73 9.27
N GLN A 358 18.83 5.77 9.70
CA GLN A 358 20.28 5.85 9.70
C GLN A 358 20.83 5.01 8.55
N MET A 359 21.73 5.60 7.77
CA MET A 359 22.43 4.95 6.66
C MET A 359 23.86 4.66 7.08
N GLN A 360 24.29 3.41 6.87
CA GLN A 360 25.61 2.92 7.22
C GLN A 360 26.21 2.15 6.05
N ASN A 361 27.54 2.14 5.96
CA ASN A 361 28.28 1.43 4.91
C ASN A 361 27.77 1.76 3.49
N VAL A 362 27.37 3.03 3.26
CA VAL A 362 26.90 3.46 1.94
C VAL A 362 28.10 3.86 1.09
N GLU A 363 28.30 3.15 -0.01
CA GLU A 363 29.28 3.47 -1.05
C GLU A 363 28.52 4.00 -2.27
N ALA A 364 28.79 5.24 -2.65
CA ALA A 364 28.29 5.81 -3.89
C ALA A 364 29.38 5.72 -4.98
N THR A 365 29.11 4.93 -6.02
CA THR A 365 29.98 4.76 -7.19
C THR A 365 29.56 5.71 -8.29
N LEU A 366 30.32 6.80 -8.44
CA LEU A 366 30.20 7.74 -9.54
C LEU A 366 31.10 7.28 -10.71
N PRO A 367 30.95 7.83 -11.92
CA PRO A 367 31.71 7.36 -13.09
C PRO A 367 33.23 7.43 -12.94
N PHE A 368 33.74 8.41 -12.19
CA PHE A 368 35.18 8.66 -12.01
C PHE A 368 35.61 8.78 -10.55
N SER A 369 34.70 8.58 -9.60
CA SER A 369 34.99 8.71 -8.17
C SER A 369 34.15 7.74 -7.35
N ARG A 370 34.62 7.43 -6.14
CA ARG A 370 33.87 6.63 -5.17
C ARG A 370 33.76 7.41 -3.88
N LEU A 371 32.54 7.59 -3.40
CA LEU A 371 32.23 8.32 -2.20
C LEU A 371 31.80 7.33 -1.12
N ASN A 372 32.62 7.22 -0.07
CA ASN A 372 32.30 6.43 1.10
C ASN A 372 31.56 7.30 2.11
N VAL A 373 30.29 6.99 2.35
CA VAL A 373 29.45 7.67 3.33
C VAL A 373 29.65 7.01 4.69
N SER A 374 30.31 7.72 5.59
CA SER A 374 30.61 7.23 6.93
C SER A 374 29.41 7.34 7.86
N ARG A 375 28.58 8.37 7.67
CA ARG A 375 27.36 8.61 8.45
C ARG A 375 26.32 9.28 7.57
N GLY A 376 25.13 8.71 7.52
CA GLY A 376 23.96 9.36 6.93
C GLY A 376 22.75 9.21 7.83
N SER A 377 21.92 10.24 7.89
CA SER A 377 20.63 10.18 8.57
C SER A 377 19.56 10.95 7.81
N LEU A 378 18.34 10.43 7.86
CA LEU A 378 17.12 11.14 7.46
C LEU A 378 16.25 11.29 8.70
N ASN A 379 15.86 12.52 9.01
CA ASN A 379 15.00 12.82 10.16
C ASN A 379 13.60 13.23 9.67
N PHE A 380 12.60 12.47 10.10
CA PHE A 380 11.20 12.63 9.72
C PHE A 380 10.45 13.44 10.78
N ASN A 381 9.73 14.46 10.31
CA ASN A 381 8.86 15.28 11.13
C ASN A 381 7.39 14.99 10.74
N PRO A 382 6.49 14.77 11.71
CA PRO A 382 5.10 14.46 11.42
C PRO A 382 4.39 15.55 10.59
N SER A 383 4.77 16.82 10.75
CA SER A 383 4.18 17.95 9.99
C SER A 383 4.56 17.96 8.51
N ASP A 384 5.66 17.32 8.11
CA ASP A 384 6.12 17.24 6.72
C ASP A 384 6.79 15.89 6.45
N SER A 385 5.98 14.83 6.55
CA SER A 385 6.46 13.43 6.52
C SER A 385 7.07 13.01 5.17
N THR A 386 6.80 13.76 4.10
CA THR A 386 7.29 13.46 2.73
C THR A 386 8.61 14.15 2.41
N ASN A 387 9.06 15.06 3.27
CA ASN A 387 10.24 15.89 3.03
C ASN A 387 11.17 15.91 4.26
N PRO A 388 11.72 14.73 4.63
CA PRO A 388 12.61 14.63 5.78
C PRO A 388 13.88 15.48 5.60
N THR A 389 14.50 15.85 6.71
CA THR A 389 15.82 16.49 6.66
C THR A 389 16.91 15.45 6.48
N ILE A 390 17.82 15.72 5.56
CA ILE A 390 19.00 14.89 5.30
C ILE A 390 20.21 15.48 6.03
N ASP A 391 21.06 14.61 6.58
CA ASP A 391 22.41 14.91 7.05
C ASP A 391 23.30 13.74 6.65
N LEU A 392 24.24 13.99 5.74
CA LEU A 392 25.09 12.96 5.18
C LEU A 392 26.53 13.46 5.06
N GLN A 393 27.44 12.66 5.59
CA GLN A 393 28.88 12.90 5.54
C GLN A 393 29.57 11.78 4.76
N GLY A 394 30.30 12.18 3.71
CA GLY A 394 31.05 11.28 2.86
C GLY A 394 32.48 11.74 2.62
N THR A 395 33.35 10.79 2.30
CA THR A 395 34.74 11.04 1.91
C THR A 395 35.05 10.30 0.61
N SER A 396 35.74 10.98 -0.31
CA SER A 396 36.20 10.42 -1.57
C SER A 396 37.69 10.70 -1.72
N VAL A 397 38.46 9.70 -2.12
CA VAL A 397 39.89 9.87 -2.44
C VAL A 397 40.02 9.78 -3.95
N ILE A 398 40.42 10.88 -4.57
CA ILE A 398 40.54 11.02 -6.02
C ILE A 398 41.97 11.47 -6.31
N ARG A 399 42.80 10.54 -6.79
CA ARG A 399 44.26 10.74 -6.94
C ARG A 399 44.88 11.14 -5.59
N ASP A 400 45.47 12.32 -5.52
CA ASP A 400 46.15 12.86 -4.34
C ASP A 400 45.26 13.79 -3.51
N TYR A 401 43.98 13.94 -3.87
CA TYR A 401 43.02 14.78 -3.16
C TYR A 401 42.08 13.94 -2.29
N THR A 402 41.99 14.31 -1.02
CA THR A 402 40.95 13.83 -0.11
C THR A 402 39.81 14.83 -0.11
N VAL A 403 38.66 14.43 -0.67
CA VAL A 403 37.46 15.26 -0.77
C VAL A 403 36.46 14.83 0.28
N ARG A 404 35.96 15.79 1.08
CA ARG A 404 34.87 15.58 2.03
C ARG A 404 33.61 16.22 1.48
N VAL A 405 32.50 15.51 1.62
CA VAL A 405 31.18 15.93 1.16
C VAL A 405 30.24 15.97 2.36
N TYR A 406 29.57 17.09 2.53
CA TYR A 406 28.52 17.27 3.52
C TYR A 406 27.22 17.67 2.83
N VAL A 407 26.21 16.80 2.89
CA VAL A 407 24.88 17.06 2.33
C VAL A 407 23.90 17.27 3.46
N TYR A 408 23.16 18.38 3.42
CA TYR A 408 22.20 18.75 4.45
C TYR A 408 20.98 19.47 3.86
N GLY A 409 19.96 19.73 4.67
CA GLY A 409 18.74 20.42 4.24
C GLY A 409 17.56 19.46 4.13
N THR A 410 16.54 19.83 3.35
CA THR A 410 15.35 18.99 3.15
C THR A 410 15.52 18.11 1.91
N LEU A 411 14.83 16.97 1.86
CA LEU A 411 14.93 16.05 0.72
C LEU A 411 14.53 16.69 -0.62
N LEU A 412 13.61 17.67 -0.60
CA LEU A 412 13.20 18.46 -1.77
C LEU A 412 14.15 19.60 -2.12
N SER A 413 15.03 20.03 -1.22
CA SER A 413 15.99 21.11 -1.44
C SER A 413 17.32 20.84 -0.73
N PRO A 414 18.04 19.77 -1.14
CA PRO A 414 19.30 19.42 -0.51
C PRO A 414 20.39 20.42 -0.88
N GLN A 415 21.22 20.76 0.08
CA GLN A 415 22.44 21.56 -0.08
C GLN A 415 23.65 20.65 0.11
N ALA A 416 24.72 20.91 -0.65
CA ALA A 416 25.95 20.14 -0.57
C ALA A 416 27.16 21.08 -0.46
N ILE A 417 28.00 20.84 0.55
CA ILE A 417 29.29 21.49 0.75
C ILE A 417 30.39 20.48 0.47
N PHE A 418 31.38 20.93 -0.30
CA PHE A 418 32.52 20.12 -0.69
C PHE A 418 33.81 20.79 -0.18
N THR A 419 34.66 20.02 0.49
CA THR A 419 36.00 20.47 0.88
C THR A 419 37.05 19.48 0.38
N SER A 420 38.27 19.95 0.17
CA SER A 420 39.36 19.13 -0.35
C SER A 420 40.65 19.40 0.41
N GLU A 421 41.48 18.38 0.50
CA GLU A 421 42.84 18.45 1.01
C GLU A 421 43.77 17.78 -0.01
N PRO A 422 44.70 18.54 -0.66
CA PRO A 422 44.93 19.99 -0.58
C PRO A 422 43.72 20.88 -0.98
N PRO A 423 43.63 22.15 -0.52
CA PRO A 423 42.45 22.99 -0.71
C PRO A 423 42.26 23.46 -2.17
N LEU A 424 41.09 23.18 -2.73
CA LEU A 424 40.65 23.64 -4.06
C LEU A 424 39.37 24.50 -3.96
N PRO A 425 39.12 25.39 -4.95
CA PRO A 425 37.83 26.05 -5.11
C PRO A 425 36.69 25.05 -5.34
N GLN A 426 35.48 25.34 -4.83
CA GLN A 426 34.34 24.41 -4.85
C GLN A 426 33.99 23.87 -6.25
N GLU A 427 34.06 24.73 -7.26
CA GLU A 427 33.78 24.35 -8.65
C GLU A 427 34.84 23.39 -9.23
N GLU A 428 36.09 23.44 -8.74
CA GLU A 428 37.12 22.45 -9.09
C GLU A 428 36.89 21.11 -8.39
N ILE A 429 36.41 21.13 -7.14
CA ILE A 429 36.05 19.90 -6.40
C ILE A 429 34.88 19.20 -7.10
N ILE A 430 33.86 19.95 -7.52
CA ILE A 430 32.73 19.40 -8.28
C ILE A 430 33.22 18.76 -9.58
N SER A 431 34.10 19.45 -10.32
CA SER A 431 34.74 18.91 -11.53
C SER A 431 35.51 17.63 -11.24
N LEU A 432 36.29 17.60 -10.15
CA LEU A 432 37.10 16.45 -9.77
C LEU A 432 36.24 15.24 -9.42
N ILE A 433 35.14 15.43 -8.68
CA ILE A 433 34.18 14.35 -8.37
C ILE A 433 33.49 13.85 -9.65
N ALA A 434 33.05 14.78 -10.50
CA ALA A 434 32.23 14.48 -11.67
C ALA A 434 33.02 13.91 -12.86
N THR A 435 34.30 14.27 -12.99
CA THR A 435 35.13 13.94 -14.18
C THR A 435 36.46 13.25 -13.83
N GLY A 436 36.86 13.25 -12.56
CA GLY A 436 38.17 12.79 -12.12
C GLY A 436 39.32 13.77 -12.41
N ALA A 437 39.01 15.01 -12.86
CA ALA A 437 39.99 16.06 -13.19
C ALA A 437 39.52 17.46 -12.74
N THR A 438 40.47 18.35 -12.44
CA THR A 438 40.14 19.75 -12.14
C THR A 438 39.80 20.52 -13.42
N ARG A 439 39.10 21.66 -13.32
CA ARG A 439 38.77 22.46 -14.51
C ARG A 439 40.00 22.98 -15.24
N ARG A 440 41.07 23.26 -14.51
CA ARG A 440 42.35 23.68 -15.08
C ARG A 440 42.93 22.59 -15.97
N GLU A 441 42.83 21.33 -15.57
CA GLU A 441 43.22 20.18 -16.39
C GLU A 441 42.25 19.98 -17.57
N LEU A 442 40.93 20.11 -17.35
CA LEU A 442 39.93 19.99 -18.41
C LEU A 442 40.06 21.08 -19.48
N SER A 443 40.56 22.26 -19.14
CA SER A 443 40.80 23.35 -20.09
C SER A 443 41.87 23.03 -21.14
N THR A 444 42.68 21.99 -20.91
CA THR A 444 43.48 21.36 -21.97
C THR A 444 42.59 20.42 -22.79
N GLY A 445 42.20 20.83 -24.00
CA GLY A 445 41.11 20.24 -24.78
C GLY A 445 41.15 18.71 -25.02
N ASN A 446 42.30 18.06 -24.84
CA ASN A 446 42.45 16.61 -24.99
C ASN A 446 41.83 15.81 -23.83
N VAL A 447 41.73 16.38 -22.62
CA VAL A 447 41.24 15.65 -21.43
C VAL A 447 39.70 15.56 -21.40
N LEU A 448 39.00 16.61 -21.83
CA LEU A 448 37.53 16.65 -21.93
C LEU A 448 36.98 15.63 -22.94
N ALA A 449 37.56 15.60 -24.15
CA ALA A 449 37.13 14.69 -25.22
C ALA A 449 37.27 13.21 -24.82
N GLY A 450 38.34 12.88 -24.10
CA GLY A 450 38.56 11.53 -23.57
C GLY A 450 37.57 11.05 -22.54
N ARG A 451 37.27 11.91 -21.58
CA ARG A 451 36.31 11.58 -20.50
C ARG A 451 34.91 11.44 -21.05
N ALA A 452 34.51 12.29 -22.00
CA ALA A 452 33.24 12.16 -22.71
C ALA A 452 33.16 10.86 -23.53
N ALA A 453 34.24 10.50 -24.25
CA ALA A 453 34.32 9.23 -24.97
C ALA A 453 34.23 8.01 -24.01
N MET A 454 34.88 8.08 -22.85
CA MET A 454 34.84 7.02 -21.84
C MET A 454 33.45 6.84 -21.22
N LEU A 455 32.72 7.94 -20.94
CA LEU A 455 31.32 7.88 -20.48
C LEU A 455 30.41 7.26 -21.55
N LEU A 456 30.57 7.63 -22.82
CA LEU A 456 29.83 7.05 -23.94
C LEU A 456 30.12 5.55 -24.08
N VAL A 457 31.37 5.13 -23.98
CA VAL A 457 31.76 3.71 -24.00
C VAL A 457 31.17 2.97 -22.80
N GLN A 458 31.22 3.53 -21.58
CA GLN A 458 30.63 2.92 -20.40
C GLN A 458 29.10 2.77 -20.53
N GLN A 459 28.42 3.77 -21.07
CA GLN A 459 26.97 3.73 -21.29
C GLN A 459 26.58 2.72 -22.38
N LEU A 460 27.30 2.71 -23.51
CA LEU A 460 27.08 1.74 -24.58
C LEU A 460 27.35 0.31 -24.10
N TYR A 461 28.44 0.09 -23.36
CA TYR A 461 28.75 -1.22 -22.77
C TYR A 461 27.66 -1.68 -21.80
N ARG A 462 27.22 -0.81 -20.87
CA ARG A 462 26.11 -1.12 -19.95
C ARG A 462 24.82 -1.47 -20.70
N LYS A 463 24.51 -0.73 -21.77
CA LYS A 463 23.28 -0.92 -22.56
C LYS A 463 23.31 -2.19 -23.43
N ILE A 464 24.49 -2.59 -23.91
CA ILE A 464 24.65 -3.71 -24.86
C ILE A 464 24.95 -5.04 -24.13
N VAL A 465 25.77 -5.03 -23.06
CA VAL A 465 26.35 -6.25 -22.48
C VAL A 465 25.71 -6.68 -21.16
N LYS A 466 25.23 -5.77 -20.31
CA LYS A 466 24.68 -6.10 -18.99
C LYS A 466 23.27 -5.54 -18.78
N LYS A 467 22.29 -6.14 -19.46
CA LYS A 467 20.87 -5.89 -19.17
C LYS A 467 20.45 -6.78 -17.99
N GLY A 468 20.52 -6.24 -16.76
CA GLY A 468 19.78 -6.79 -15.60
C GLY A 468 20.55 -7.53 -14.50
N GLU A 469 21.89 -7.50 -14.46
CA GLU A 469 22.66 -8.09 -13.36
C GLU A 469 23.21 -7.05 -12.37
N PRO A 470 23.34 -7.39 -11.06
CA PRO A 470 23.98 -6.54 -10.07
C PRO A 470 25.43 -6.23 -10.47
N THR A 471 25.87 -5.03 -10.13
CA THR A 471 27.24 -4.55 -10.38
C THR A 471 28.23 -5.28 -9.46
N ASP A 472 28.57 -6.53 -9.75
CA ASP A 472 29.78 -7.14 -9.21
C ASP A 472 30.97 -6.47 -9.88
N SER A 473 31.49 -5.46 -9.17
CA SER A 473 32.80 -4.84 -9.29
C SER A 473 33.23 -4.38 -10.70
N ASN A 474 33.55 -3.09 -10.80
CA ASN A 474 34.27 -2.46 -11.91
C ASN A 474 35.72 -2.99 -12.10
N THR A 475 35.97 -4.30 -11.95
CA THR A 475 37.31 -4.92 -12.09
C THR A 475 37.90 -4.70 -13.48
N VAL A 476 37.08 -4.73 -14.53
CA VAL A 476 37.52 -4.48 -15.91
C VAL A 476 37.86 -3.00 -16.13
N PHE A 477 37.10 -2.07 -15.54
CA PHE A 477 37.30 -0.63 -15.76
C PHE A 477 38.41 -0.02 -14.90
N ASN A 478 38.65 -0.55 -13.68
CA ASN A 478 39.83 -0.18 -12.88
C ASN A 478 41.15 -0.59 -13.55
N ARG A 479 41.08 -1.52 -14.53
CA ARG A 479 42.23 -1.97 -15.32
C ARG A 479 42.46 -1.15 -16.58
N LEU A 480 41.53 -0.28 -16.96
CA LEU A 480 41.56 0.50 -18.19
C LEU A 480 42.01 1.94 -17.89
N ASP A 481 43.20 2.30 -18.36
CA ASP A 481 43.84 3.61 -18.21
C ASP A 481 43.95 4.25 -19.60
N LEU A 482 43.43 5.46 -19.77
CA LEU A 482 43.31 6.12 -21.07
C LEU A 482 44.02 7.47 -21.01
N ASP A 483 45.13 7.54 -21.73
CA ASP A 483 46.08 8.64 -21.71
C ASP A 483 46.03 9.35 -23.08
N LEU A 484 45.54 10.58 -23.09
CA LEU A 484 45.27 11.34 -24.31
C LEU A 484 46.17 12.55 -24.41
N GLY A 485 46.85 12.67 -25.55
CA GLY A 485 47.82 13.75 -25.76
C GLY A 485 49.25 13.34 -25.42
N THR A 486 49.52 12.04 -25.24
CA THR A 486 50.89 11.54 -25.29
C THR A 486 51.47 11.84 -26.66
N VAL A 487 52.65 12.45 -26.70
CA VAL A 487 53.40 12.64 -27.93
C VAL A 487 54.29 11.42 -28.09
N ASP A 488 54.19 10.71 -29.22
CA ASP A 488 55.12 9.61 -29.49
C ASP A 488 56.56 10.17 -29.54
N PRO A 489 57.46 9.75 -28.64
CA PRO A 489 58.80 10.30 -28.54
C PRO A 489 59.67 10.04 -29.78
N ARG A 490 59.25 9.16 -30.70
CA ARG A 490 59.96 8.86 -31.95
C ARG A 490 59.42 9.63 -33.14
N THR A 491 58.12 9.93 -33.16
CA THR A 491 57.45 10.57 -34.32
C THR A 491 57.02 12.01 -34.05
N GLY A 492 57.02 12.46 -32.80
CA GLY A 492 56.56 13.80 -32.41
C GLY A 492 55.06 14.02 -32.59
N GLN A 493 54.30 12.97 -32.95
CA GLN A 493 52.86 13.06 -33.22
C GLN A 493 52.04 12.75 -31.97
N GLN A 494 50.90 13.42 -31.84
CA GLN A 494 49.95 13.15 -30.77
C GLN A 494 49.31 11.77 -30.98
N GLN A 495 49.22 10.98 -29.92
CA GLN A 495 48.54 9.69 -29.93
C GLN A 495 47.67 9.55 -28.68
N ALA A 496 46.61 8.76 -28.83
CA ALA A 496 45.76 8.29 -27.76
C ALA A 496 46.25 6.90 -27.33
N THR A 497 46.69 6.75 -26.08
CA THR A 497 47.15 5.47 -25.54
C THR A 497 46.08 4.88 -24.62
N VAL A 498 45.58 3.70 -24.96
CA VAL A 498 44.69 2.89 -24.12
C VAL A 498 45.52 1.79 -23.46
N ARG A 499 45.58 1.72 -22.14
CA ARG A 499 46.23 0.64 -21.40
C ARG A 499 45.19 -0.20 -20.69
N PHE A 500 45.33 -1.51 -20.77
CA PHE A 500 44.47 -2.47 -20.11
C PHE A 500 45.32 -3.48 -19.33
N LYS A 501 45.30 -3.40 -18.00
CA LYS A 501 46.05 -4.31 -17.13
C LYS A 501 45.37 -5.68 -17.08
N LEU A 502 46.01 -6.73 -17.60
CA LEU A 502 45.54 -8.12 -17.53
C LEU A 502 45.88 -8.74 -16.16
N THR A 503 47.10 -8.51 -15.67
CA THR A 503 47.59 -8.89 -14.34
C THR A 503 48.56 -7.83 -13.82
N ASP A 504 49.06 -7.95 -12.58
CA ASP A 504 50.09 -7.03 -12.03
C ASP A 504 51.40 -7.00 -12.84
N GLN A 505 51.63 -8.03 -13.64
CA GLN A 505 52.82 -8.16 -14.48
C GLN A 505 52.53 -7.96 -15.97
N LEU A 506 51.26 -7.95 -16.41
CA LEU A 506 50.91 -8.08 -17.82
C LEU A 506 49.92 -7.00 -18.22
N VAL A 507 50.32 -6.12 -19.15
CA VAL A 507 49.56 -4.92 -19.56
C VAL A 507 49.41 -4.89 -21.07
N LEU A 508 48.17 -4.86 -21.56
CA LEU A 508 47.87 -4.57 -22.95
C LEU A 508 47.88 -3.07 -23.16
N THR A 509 48.41 -2.60 -24.28
CA THR A 509 48.47 -1.18 -24.67
C THR A 509 48.00 -1.08 -26.11
N GLY A 510 47.13 -0.13 -26.42
CA GLY A 510 46.65 0.19 -27.75
C GLY A 510 46.88 1.67 -27.99
N ASP A 511 47.82 2.00 -28.87
CA ASP A 511 48.09 3.38 -29.26
C ASP A 511 47.32 3.69 -30.55
N VAL A 512 46.65 4.84 -30.62
CA VAL A 512 45.93 5.34 -31.80
C VAL A 512 46.47 6.71 -32.15
N GLY A 513 47.14 6.84 -33.30
CA GLY A 513 47.63 8.12 -33.79
C GLY A 513 46.57 8.92 -34.54
N VAL A 514 46.82 10.22 -34.74
CA VAL A 514 45.86 11.18 -35.35
C VAL A 514 45.50 10.82 -36.81
N HIS A 515 46.33 10.00 -37.47
CA HIS A 515 46.12 9.54 -38.86
C HIS A 515 45.42 8.17 -38.93
N GLY A 516 44.91 7.66 -37.81
CA GLY A 516 44.21 6.37 -37.75
C GLY A 516 45.14 5.16 -37.67
N ASP A 517 46.43 5.36 -37.44
CA ASP A 517 47.39 4.30 -37.16
C ASP A 517 47.11 3.67 -35.80
N PHE A 518 46.95 2.35 -35.77
CA PHE A 518 46.68 1.57 -34.56
C PHE A 518 47.86 0.67 -34.21
N ARG A 519 48.27 0.67 -32.95
CA ARG A 519 49.36 -0.18 -32.47
C ARG A 519 49.00 -0.88 -31.16
N GLY A 520 48.80 -2.19 -31.25
CA GLY A 520 48.70 -3.06 -30.08
C GLY A 520 50.07 -3.48 -29.55
N LYS A 521 50.28 -3.40 -28.24
CA LYS A 521 51.50 -3.82 -27.53
C LYS A 521 51.11 -4.60 -26.28
N LEU A 522 51.71 -5.76 -26.07
CA LEU A 522 51.64 -6.48 -24.80
C LEU A 522 52.94 -6.23 -24.04
N LYS A 523 52.85 -5.65 -22.84
CA LYS A 523 53.99 -5.33 -21.98
C LYS A 523 54.00 -6.27 -20.78
N TYR A 524 55.14 -6.89 -20.52
CA TYR A 524 55.37 -7.70 -19.32
C TYR A 524 56.39 -7.01 -18.41
N LEU A 525 56.03 -6.82 -17.14
CA LEU A 525 56.86 -6.14 -16.14
C LEU A 525 57.63 -7.16 -15.30
N ILE A 526 58.95 -7.18 -15.44
CA ILE A 526 59.85 -7.96 -14.59
C ILE A 526 60.44 -7.03 -13.54
N ARG A 527 60.19 -7.31 -12.25
CA ARG A 527 60.84 -6.62 -11.13
C ARG A 527 62.00 -7.47 -10.63
N PHE A 528 63.21 -6.93 -10.68
CA PHE A 528 64.36 -7.51 -9.97
C PHE A 528 64.35 -6.98 -8.54
N ARG A 529 64.60 -7.88 -7.57
CA ARG A 529 64.76 -7.54 -6.15
C ARG A 529 66.16 -7.04 -5.88
#